data_AF-A0A1E5G5G8-F1
#
_entry.id   AF-A0A1E5G5G8-F1
#
_cell.length_a   1.000
_cell.length_b   1.000
_cell.length_c   1.000
_cell.angle_alpha   90.00
_cell.angle_beta   90.00
_cell.angle_gamma   90.00
#
_symmetry.space_group_name_H-M   'P 1'
#
loop_
_entity.id
_entity.type
_entity.pdbx_description
1 polymer ?
#
loop_
_entity_poly.entity_id
_entity_poly.type
_entity_poly.pdbx_seq_one_letter_code
_entity_poly.pdbx_strand_id
1 'polypeptide(L)'
;MVKTIAIVLILTSSTLIGFLLANRYGQRVKELRLIYSALKHFETEIIYGLTPMPEALRNIAKRMESPISNVYYEMSEKFSEHELSTVDIWQTCWRDNRRHLALTKRDYDILMQLGYSIGQTDKENQLKHIGIALSYIQAEEEEARHDQQKHEKMYKYLGFLMGLMVVILMM
;
A
#
# COMPACT_ATOMS: atom_id res chain seq x y z
N MET A 1 32.35 -6.51 30.97
CA MET A 1 31.56 -7.36 30.06
C MET A 1 30.16 -6.81 29.80
N VAL A 2 29.36 -6.52 30.83
CA VAL A 2 27.98 -6.00 30.68
C VAL A 2 27.91 -4.68 29.88
N LYS A 3 28.79 -3.71 30.16
CA LYS A 3 28.84 -2.41 29.44
C LYS A 3 29.04 -2.58 27.92
N THR A 4 29.92 -3.50 27.52
CA THR A 4 30.21 -3.77 26.11
C THR A 4 29.01 -4.42 25.39
N ILE A 5 28.32 -5.34 26.06
CA ILE A 5 27.10 -5.99 25.52
C ILE A 5 25.98 -4.95 25.34
N ALA A 6 25.79 -4.06 26.32
CA ALA A 6 24.80 -2.99 26.24
C ALA A 6 25.06 -2.04 25.05
N ILE A 7 26.32 -1.64 24.84
CA ILE A 7 26.72 -0.79 23.70
C ILE A 7 26.37 -1.45 22.37
N VAL A 8 26.68 -2.74 22.19
CA VAL A 8 26.38 -3.46 20.95
C VAL A 8 24.87 -3.55 20.73
N LEU A 9 24.08 -3.86 21.78
CA LEU A 9 22.62 -3.94 21.69
C LEU A 9 21.97 -2.60 21.32
N ILE A 10 22.43 -1.50 21.90
CA ILE A 10 21.91 -0.16 21.60
C ILE A 10 22.19 0.20 20.15
N LEU A 11 23.43 0.02 19.70
CA LEU A 11 23.84 0.41 18.35
C LEU A 11 23.12 -0.42 17.28
N THR A 12 22.97 -1.72 17.51
CA THR A 12 22.25 -2.62 16.59
C THR A 12 20.76 -2.32 16.55
N SER A 13 20.10 -2.15 17.70
CA SER A 13 18.67 -1.84 17.74
C SER A 13 18.34 -0.48 17.12
N SER A 14 19.10 0.57 17.39
CA SER A 14 18.88 1.90 16.81
C SER A 14 19.08 1.89 15.29
N THR A 15 20.09 1.17 14.81
CA THR A 15 20.36 1.00 13.39
C THR A 15 19.19 0.24 12.73
N LEU A 16 18.75 -0.88 13.32
CA LEU A 16 17.60 -1.64 12.82
C LEU A 16 16.33 -0.78 12.73
N ILE A 17 16.05 0.06 13.73
CA ILE A 17 14.93 1.01 13.68
C ILE A 17 15.07 1.97 12.49
N GLY A 18 16.26 2.54 12.26
CA GLY A 18 16.52 3.40 11.10
C GLY A 18 16.28 2.69 9.77
N PHE A 19 16.70 1.43 9.65
CA PHE A 19 16.44 0.60 8.47
C PHE A 19 14.95 0.28 8.29
N LEU A 20 14.21 -0.04 9.36
CA LEU A 20 12.78 -0.30 9.30
C LEU A 20 11.99 0.93 8.80
N LEU A 21 12.31 2.11 9.33
CA LEU A 21 11.70 3.37 8.89
C LEU A 21 12.01 3.66 7.42
N ALA A 22 13.27 3.45 7.01
CA ALA A 22 13.69 3.63 5.62
C ALA A 22 12.96 2.66 4.67
N ASN A 23 12.78 1.39 5.07
CA ASN A 23 12.15 0.37 4.24
C ASN A 23 10.67 0.68 3.95
N ARG A 24 9.98 1.38 4.87
CA ARG A 24 8.58 1.78 4.69
C ARG A 24 8.37 2.68 3.45
N TYR A 25 9.35 3.53 3.13
CA TYR A 25 9.30 4.35 1.91
C TYR A 25 9.35 3.48 0.64
N GLY A 26 10.25 2.48 0.62
CA GLY A 26 10.34 1.54 -0.50
C GLY A 26 9.10 0.64 -0.63
N GLN A 27 8.48 0.26 0.49
CA GLN A 27 7.22 -0.49 0.50
C GLN A 27 6.08 0.32 -0.13
N ARG A 28 5.92 1.60 0.23
CA ARG A 28 4.87 2.46 -0.35
C ARG A 28 4.97 2.53 -1.88
N VAL A 29 6.16 2.73 -2.43
CA VAL A 29 6.38 2.76 -3.90
C VAL A 29 5.95 1.45 -4.55
N LYS A 30 6.34 0.30 -3.96
CA LYS A 30 5.96 -1.02 -4.47
C LYS A 30 4.46 -1.25 -4.42
N GLU A 31 3.82 -0.89 -3.31
CA GLU A 31 2.37 -1.04 -3.12
C GLU A 31 1.59 -0.17 -4.10
N LEU A 32 1.96 1.10 -4.29
CA LEU A 32 1.31 1.99 -5.26
C LEU A 32 1.42 1.45 -6.69
N ARG A 33 2.57 0.89 -7.06
CA ARG A 33 2.76 0.24 -8.35
C ARG A 33 1.88 -0.99 -8.52
N LEU A 34 1.79 -1.84 -7.49
CA LEU A 34 0.91 -3.01 -7.51
C LEU A 34 -0.57 -2.58 -7.62
N ILE A 35 -0.98 -1.53 -6.92
CA ILE A 35 -2.32 -0.95 -7.02
C ILE A 35 -2.59 -0.44 -8.43
N TYR A 36 -1.64 0.29 -9.04
CA TYR A 36 -1.77 0.75 -10.41
C TYR A 36 -1.98 -0.43 -11.38
N SER A 37 -1.16 -1.48 -11.27
CA SER A 37 -1.30 -2.69 -12.08
C SER A 37 -2.65 -3.39 -11.84
N ALA A 38 -3.08 -3.51 -10.59
CA ALA A 38 -4.36 -4.11 -10.24
C ALA A 38 -5.55 -3.31 -10.83
N LEU A 39 -5.51 -1.98 -10.75
CA LEU A 39 -6.54 -1.11 -11.34
C LEU A 39 -6.54 -1.18 -12.86
N LYS A 40 -5.39 -1.35 -13.52
CA LYS A 40 -5.32 -1.61 -14.97
C LYS A 40 -5.92 -2.95 -15.37
N HIS A 41 -5.69 -3.99 -14.58
CA HIS A 41 -6.36 -5.27 -14.78
C HIS A 41 -7.88 -5.12 -14.60
N PHE A 42 -8.30 -4.39 -13.57
CA PHE A 42 -9.71 -4.13 -13.30
C PHE A 42 -10.39 -3.33 -14.42
N GLU A 43 -9.75 -2.28 -14.94
CA GLU A 43 -10.17 -1.52 -16.12
C GLU A 43 -10.42 -2.46 -17.32
N THR A 44 -9.50 -3.39 -17.55
CA THR A 44 -9.60 -4.38 -18.64
C THR A 44 -10.79 -5.32 -18.46
N GLU A 45 -10.99 -5.86 -17.24
CA GLU A 45 -12.13 -6.72 -16.92
C GLU A 45 -13.46 -6.00 -17.12
N ILE A 46 -13.57 -4.72 -16.75
CA ILE A 46 -14.77 -3.90 -16.99
C ILE A 46 -14.99 -3.67 -18.49
N ILE A 47 -13.94 -3.39 -19.26
CA ILE A 47 -14.03 -3.18 -20.72
C ILE A 47 -14.57 -4.42 -21.42
N TYR A 48 -14.14 -5.63 -21.05
CA TYR A 48 -14.67 -6.85 -21.66
C TYR A 48 -16.03 -7.23 -21.07
N GLY A 49 -16.23 -7.08 -19.76
CA GLY A 49 -17.51 -7.30 -19.08
C GLY A 49 -18.03 -8.74 -19.12
N LEU A 50 -17.18 -9.72 -19.45
CA LEU A 50 -17.54 -11.13 -19.57
C LEU A 50 -17.35 -11.91 -18.27
N THR A 51 -16.58 -11.36 -17.32
CA THR A 51 -16.23 -11.99 -16.05
C THR A 51 -17.07 -11.42 -14.91
N PRO A 52 -17.74 -12.24 -14.09
CA PRO A 52 -18.41 -11.76 -12.88
C PRO A 52 -17.44 -11.03 -11.95
N MET A 53 -17.91 -9.97 -11.27
CA MET A 53 -17.08 -9.13 -10.38
C MET A 53 -16.27 -9.92 -9.33
N PRO A 54 -16.84 -10.90 -8.60
CA PRO A 54 -16.06 -11.70 -7.65
C PRO A 54 -14.91 -12.45 -8.33
N GLU A 55 -15.14 -13.00 -9.52
CA GLU A 55 -14.13 -13.76 -10.26
C GLU A 55 -13.04 -12.85 -10.84
N ALA A 56 -13.41 -11.68 -11.35
CA ALA A 56 -12.46 -10.66 -11.80
C ALA A 56 -11.52 -10.22 -10.66
N LEU A 57 -12.07 -9.94 -9.47
CA LEU A 57 -11.29 -9.59 -8.28
C LEU A 57 -10.38 -10.74 -7.83
N ARG A 58 -10.87 -11.99 -7.88
CA ARG A 58 -10.07 -13.18 -7.55
C ARG A 58 -8.92 -13.39 -8.54
N ASN A 59 -9.13 -13.10 -9.82
CA ASN A 59 -8.09 -13.15 -10.85
C ASN A 59 -7.03 -12.06 -10.64
N ILE A 60 -7.44 -10.85 -10.23
CA ILE A 60 -6.50 -9.79 -9.83
C ILE A 60 -5.69 -10.23 -8.61
N ALA A 61 -6.35 -10.76 -7.58
CA ALA A 61 -5.69 -11.23 -6.36
C ALA A 61 -4.59 -12.26 -6.63
N LYS A 62 -4.83 -13.20 -7.56
CA LYS A 62 -3.84 -14.23 -7.98
C LYS A 62 -2.62 -13.65 -8.71
N ARG A 63 -2.75 -12.49 -9.35
CA ARG A 63 -1.67 -11.84 -10.12
C ARG A 63 -0.84 -10.89 -9.27
N MET A 64 -1.40 -10.37 -8.20
CA MET A 64 -0.72 -9.41 -7.32
C MET A 64 0.11 -10.13 -6.25
N GLU A 65 1.12 -9.44 -5.76
CA GLU A 65 1.88 -9.88 -4.58
C GLU A 65 1.23 -9.35 -3.29
N SER A 66 1.50 -10.05 -2.18
CA SER A 66 1.10 -9.59 -0.84
C SER A 66 1.81 -8.26 -0.49
N PRO A 67 1.16 -7.32 0.21
CA PRO A 67 -0.17 -7.42 0.83
C PRO A 67 -1.35 -7.05 -0.07
N ILE A 68 -1.12 -6.58 -1.31
CA ILE A 68 -2.20 -6.12 -2.20
C ILE A 68 -3.10 -7.28 -2.65
N SER A 69 -2.53 -8.46 -2.90
CA SER A 69 -3.32 -9.66 -3.23
C SER A 69 -4.39 -9.99 -2.18
N ASN A 70 -4.08 -9.80 -0.89
CA ASN A 70 -5.00 -10.09 0.20
C ASN A 70 -6.23 -9.18 0.17
N VAL A 71 -6.03 -7.90 -0.15
CA VAL A 71 -7.13 -6.92 -0.27
C VAL A 71 -8.13 -7.38 -1.34
N TYR A 72 -7.64 -7.72 -2.54
CA TYR A 72 -8.50 -8.14 -3.64
C TYR A 72 -9.12 -9.53 -3.40
N TYR A 73 -8.41 -10.43 -2.71
CA TYR A 73 -8.95 -11.72 -2.31
C TYR A 73 -10.11 -11.56 -1.33
N GLU A 74 -9.92 -10.81 -0.25
CA GLU A 74 -10.97 -10.53 0.74
C GLU A 74 -12.17 -9.85 0.09
N MET A 75 -11.90 -8.91 -0.82
CA MET A 75 -12.95 -8.24 -1.59
C MET A 75 -13.75 -9.24 -2.42
N SER A 76 -13.10 -10.18 -3.10
CA SER A 76 -13.78 -11.20 -3.90
C SER A 76 -14.70 -12.13 -3.08
N GLU A 77 -14.30 -12.47 -1.86
CA GLU A 77 -15.09 -13.31 -0.97
C GLU A 77 -16.34 -12.54 -0.49
N LYS A 78 -16.17 -11.28 -0.05
CA LYS A 78 -17.30 -10.43 0.37
C LYS A 78 -18.30 -10.13 -0.75
N PHE A 79 -17.82 -9.94 -1.99
CA PHE A 79 -18.70 -9.80 -3.16
C PHE A 79 -19.51 -11.06 -3.46
N SER A 80 -19.04 -12.24 -3.04
CA SER A 80 -19.75 -13.51 -3.23
C SER A 80 -20.89 -13.70 -2.21
N GLU A 81 -20.79 -13.07 -1.04
CA GLU A 81 -21.79 -13.17 0.04
C GLU A 81 -23.03 -12.29 -0.19
N HIS A 82 -22.94 -11.24 -1.01
CA HIS A 82 -24.05 -10.33 -1.39
C HIS A 82 -24.75 -9.59 -0.23
N GLU A 83 -24.13 -9.50 0.95
CA GLU A 83 -24.75 -8.90 2.14
C GLU A 83 -24.62 -7.37 2.21
N LEU A 84 -23.63 -6.80 1.51
CA LEU A 84 -23.25 -5.39 1.59
C LEU A 84 -23.26 -4.73 0.20
N SER A 85 -23.35 -3.40 0.17
CA SER A 85 -23.23 -2.67 -1.09
C SER A 85 -21.80 -2.77 -1.65
N THR A 86 -21.66 -2.70 -2.98
CA THR A 86 -20.36 -2.67 -3.68
C THR A 86 -19.40 -1.65 -3.09
N VAL A 87 -19.91 -0.47 -2.72
CA VAL A 87 -19.13 0.62 -2.12
C VAL A 87 -18.63 0.22 -0.74
N ASP A 88 -19.50 -0.34 0.11
CA ASP A 88 -19.16 -0.75 1.47
C ASP A 88 -18.13 -1.89 1.47
N ILE A 89 -18.29 -2.87 0.58
CA ILE A 89 -17.32 -3.97 0.42
C ILE A 89 -15.95 -3.41 0.04
N TRP A 90 -15.91 -2.56 -0.99
CA TRP A 90 -14.67 -1.95 -1.47
C TRP A 90 -13.97 -1.17 -0.37
N GLN A 91 -14.69 -0.25 0.29
CA GLN A 91 -14.11 0.62 1.30
C GLN A 91 -13.67 -0.15 2.55
N THR A 92 -14.44 -1.15 2.97
CA THR A 92 -14.13 -1.96 4.14
C THR A 92 -12.86 -2.78 3.94
N CYS A 93 -12.69 -3.45 2.79
CA CYS A 93 -11.47 -4.23 2.53
C CYS A 93 -10.19 -3.38 2.57
N TRP A 94 -10.22 -2.18 1.97
CA TRP A 94 -9.08 -1.26 2.04
C TRP A 94 -8.83 -0.75 3.47
N ARG A 95 -9.90 -0.46 4.22
CA ARG A 95 -9.79 0.02 5.60
C ARG A 95 -9.25 -1.06 6.55
N ASP A 96 -9.70 -2.29 6.41
CA ASP A 96 -9.34 -3.40 7.29
C ASP A 96 -7.88 -3.83 7.07
N ASN A 97 -7.39 -3.71 5.84
CA ASN A 97 -6.00 -3.97 5.48
C ASN A 97 -5.05 -2.80 5.76
N ARG A 98 -5.55 -1.68 6.30
CA ARG A 98 -4.76 -0.44 6.44
C ARG A 98 -3.49 -0.58 7.26
N ARG A 99 -3.48 -1.49 8.23
CA ARG A 99 -2.33 -1.74 9.12
C ARG A 99 -1.21 -2.53 8.45
N HIS A 100 -1.50 -3.20 7.34
CA HIS A 100 -0.56 -4.06 6.62
C HIS A 100 0.08 -3.36 5.41
N LEU A 101 -0.36 -2.13 5.12
CA LEU A 101 0.03 -1.34 3.97
C LEU A 101 0.85 -0.12 4.41
N ALA A 102 1.86 0.22 3.62
CA ALA A 102 2.69 1.42 3.74
C ALA A 102 2.05 2.68 3.11
N LEU A 103 0.82 2.57 2.60
CA LEU A 103 0.04 3.68 2.05
C LEU A 103 -0.22 4.84 3.03
N THR A 104 -0.22 6.06 2.49
CA THR A 104 -0.54 7.30 3.18
C THR A 104 -2.04 7.59 3.15
N LYS A 105 -2.48 8.60 3.90
CA LYS A 105 -3.88 9.05 3.87
C LYS A 105 -4.34 9.43 2.45
N ARG A 106 -3.52 10.14 1.68
CA ARG A 106 -3.83 10.55 0.31
C ARG A 106 -4.08 9.35 -0.60
N ASP A 107 -3.24 8.33 -0.49
CA ASP A 107 -3.38 7.08 -1.24
C ASP A 107 -4.75 6.41 -0.94
N TYR A 108 -5.15 6.35 0.33
CA TYR A 108 -6.46 5.84 0.72
C TYR A 108 -7.61 6.70 0.22
N ASP A 109 -7.50 8.03 0.31
CA ASP A 109 -8.57 8.93 -0.12
C ASP A 109 -8.90 8.71 -1.61
N ILE A 110 -7.88 8.49 -2.46
CA ILE A 110 -8.07 8.11 -3.88
C ILE A 110 -8.84 6.79 -4.00
N LEU A 111 -8.44 5.77 -3.24
CA LEU A 111 -9.10 4.45 -3.26
C LEU A 111 -10.54 4.49 -2.74
N MET A 112 -10.81 5.29 -1.70
CA MET A 112 -12.15 5.45 -1.13
C MET A 112 -13.07 6.15 -2.10
N GLN A 113 -12.56 7.19 -2.79
CA GLN A 113 -13.30 7.92 -3.81
C GLN A 113 -13.67 7.01 -4.98
N LEU A 114 -12.74 6.15 -5.43
CA LEU A 114 -13.01 5.19 -6.50
C LEU A 114 -14.13 4.19 -6.14
N GLY A 115 -14.24 3.80 -4.86
CA GLY A 115 -15.29 2.89 -4.39
C GLY A 115 -16.71 3.38 -4.72
N TYR A 116 -16.96 4.69 -4.61
CA TYR A 116 -18.26 5.28 -4.95
C TYR A 116 -18.61 5.17 -6.43
N SER A 117 -17.61 5.06 -7.31
CA SER A 117 -17.80 4.94 -8.76
C SER A 117 -18.03 3.49 -9.17
N ILE A 118 -17.34 2.53 -8.54
CA ILE A 118 -17.49 1.09 -8.83
C ILE A 118 -18.89 0.58 -8.45
N GLY A 119 -19.54 1.20 -7.46
CA GLY A 119 -20.93 0.90 -7.10
C GLY A 119 -22.00 1.38 -8.08
N GLN A 120 -21.65 2.12 -9.13
CA GLN A 120 -22.60 2.68 -10.10
C GLN A 120 -22.82 1.72 -11.27
N THR A 121 -23.99 1.73 -11.91
CA THR A 121 -24.31 0.81 -13.01
C THR A 121 -23.67 1.20 -14.36
N ASP A 122 -23.24 2.44 -14.51
CA ASP A 122 -22.70 2.94 -15.78
C ASP A 122 -21.21 2.64 -15.96
N LYS A 123 -20.94 1.72 -16.87
CA LYS A 123 -19.60 1.30 -17.27
C LYS A 123 -18.72 2.45 -17.78
N GLU A 124 -19.27 3.39 -18.55
CA GLU A 124 -18.46 4.50 -19.10
C GLU A 124 -17.98 5.41 -17.98
N ASN A 125 -18.87 5.73 -17.04
CA ASN A 125 -18.52 6.49 -15.85
C ASN A 125 -17.53 5.73 -14.95
N GLN A 126 -17.70 4.41 -14.74
CA GLN A 126 -16.73 3.59 -14.01
C GLN A 126 -15.33 3.69 -14.63
N LEU A 127 -15.22 3.52 -15.95
CA LEU A 127 -13.93 3.58 -16.66
C LEU A 127 -13.29 4.97 -16.56
N LYS A 128 -14.08 6.03 -16.68
CA LYS A 128 -13.59 7.40 -16.48
C LYS A 128 -13.02 7.60 -15.07
N HIS A 129 -13.72 7.12 -14.05
CA HIS A 129 -13.26 7.24 -12.66
C HIS A 129 -12.04 6.37 -12.35
N ILE A 130 -11.93 5.18 -12.96
CA ILE A 130 -10.72 4.35 -12.88
C ILE A 130 -9.54 5.09 -13.53
N GLY A 131 -9.74 5.71 -14.70
CA GLY A 131 -8.71 6.52 -15.36
C GLY A 131 -8.21 7.69 -14.50
N ILE A 132 -9.12 8.36 -13.79
CA ILE A 132 -8.78 9.43 -12.83
C ILE A 132 -8.00 8.86 -11.63
N ALA A 133 -8.45 7.74 -11.07
CA ALA A 133 -7.73 7.11 -9.94
C ALA A 133 -6.32 6.67 -10.35
N LEU A 134 -6.16 6.10 -11.55
CA LEU A 134 -4.87 5.70 -12.11
C LEU A 134 -3.90 6.88 -12.24
N SER A 135 -4.37 8.05 -12.70
CA SER A 135 -3.53 9.23 -12.83
C SER A 135 -3.07 9.76 -11.46
N TYR A 136 -3.95 9.75 -10.45
CA TYR A 136 -3.57 10.13 -9.09
C TYR A 136 -2.62 9.13 -8.43
N ILE A 137 -2.85 7.81 -8.57
CA ILE A 137 -1.93 6.79 -8.05
C ILE A 137 -0.55 6.90 -8.70
N GLN A 138 -0.49 7.17 -10.01
CA GLN A 138 0.78 7.36 -10.72
C GLN A 138 1.52 8.62 -10.23
N ALA A 139 0.81 9.72 -9.97
CA ALA A 139 1.40 10.91 -9.39
C ALA A 139 1.95 10.65 -7.97
N GLU A 140 1.18 9.95 -7.13
CA GLU A 140 1.62 9.57 -5.78
C GLU A 140 2.77 8.54 -5.79
N GLU A 141 2.84 7.64 -6.78
CA GLU A 141 4.00 6.72 -6.93
C GLU A 141 5.28 7.52 -7.20
N GLU A 142 5.21 8.53 -8.07
CA GLU A 142 6.37 9.34 -8.42
C GLU A 142 6.81 10.24 -7.25
N GLU A 143 5.86 10.82 -6.52
CA GLU A 143 6.16 11.51 -5.26
C GLU A 143 6.80 10.56 -4.24
N ALA A 144 6.24 9.35 -4.05
CA ALA A 144 6.79 8.34 -3.16
C ALA A 144 8.20 7.91 -3.56
N ARG A 145 8.50 7.84 -4.86
CA ARG A 145 9.84 7.53 -5.38
C ARG A 145 10.84 8.63 -5.03
N HIS A 146 10.45 9.89 -5.20
CA HIS A 146 11.27 11.03 -4.83
C HIS A 146 11.54 11.05 -3.31
N ASP A 147 10.50 10.82 -2.51
CA ASP A 147 10.61 10.71 -1.06
C ASP A 147 11.51 9.54 -0.63
N GLN A 148 11.38 8.38 -1.26
CA GLN A 148 12.24 7.24 -0.99
C GLN A 148 13.71 7.61 -1.21
N GLN A 149 14.04 8.21 -2.35
CA GLN A 149 15.42 8.59 -2.67
C GLN A 149 16.01 9.56 -1.64
N LYS A 150 15.21 10.52 -1.19
CA LYS A 150 15.61 11.54 -0.21
C LYS A 150 15.73 10.98 1.21
N HIS A 151 14.75 10.19 1.64
CA HIS A 151 14.58 9.82 3.04
C HIS A 151 15.22 8.48 3.39
N GLU A 152 15.33 7.53 2.46
CA GLU A 152 15.82 6.18 2.77
C GLU A 152 17.26 6.21 3.31
N LYS A 153 18.16 6.99 2.68
CA LYS A 153 19.53 7.18 3.17
C LYS A 153 19.54 7.92 4.51
N MET A 154 18.76 8.99 4.61
CA MET A 154 18.72 9.86 5.78
C MET A 154 18.30 9.08 7.05
N TYR A 155 17.23 8.27 6.99
CA TYR A 155 16.77 7.48 8.15
C TYR A 155 17.74 6.38 8.56
N LYS A 156 18.44 5.75 7.61
CA LYS A 156 19.51 4.78 7.91
C LYS A 156 20.66 5.46 8.67
N TYR A 157 21.08 6.65 8.23
CA TYR A 157 22.11 7.42 8.92
C TYR A 157 21.66 7.92 10.30
N LEU A 158 20.43 8.43 10.42
CA LEU A 158 19.86 8.88 11.70
C LEU A 158 19.81 7.75 12.74
N GLY A 159 19.39 6.54 12.35
CA GLY A 159 19.35 5.40 13.27
C GLY A 159 20.73 5.03 13.81
N PHE A 160 21.76 5.08 12.97
CA PHE A 160 23.14 4.88 13.39
C PHE A 160 23.65 6.01 14.28
N LEU A 161 23.44 7.28 13.89
CA LEU A 161 23.90 8.45 14.64
C LEU A 161 23.25 8.54 16.03
N MET A 162 21.96 8.22 16.14
CA MET A 162 21.25 8.18 17.43
C MET A 162 21.82 7.09 18.35
N GLY A 163 22.11 5.90 17.81
CA GLY A 163 22.77 4.84 18.58
C GLY A 163 24.15 5.27 19.06
N LEU A 164 24.93 5.88 18.16
CA LEU A 164 26.27 6.35 18.47
C LEU A 164 26.26 7.46 19.53
N MET A 165 25.29 8.37 19.48
CA MET A 165 25.06 9.39 20.51
C MET A 165 24.81 8.77 21.90
N VAL A 166 23.94 7.76 21.99
CA VAL A 166 23.68 7.07 23.27
C VAL A 166 24.92 6.33 23.78
N VAL A 167 25.69 5.70 22.87
CA VAL A 167 26.95 5.04 23.21
C VAL A 167 27.96 6.04 23.77
N ILE A 168 28.09 7.23 23.18
CA ILE A 168 28.97 8.30 23.69
C ILE A 168 28.53 8.75 25.09
N LEU A 169 27.23 8.96 25.32
CA LEU A 169 26.72 9.36 26.64
C LEU A 169 26.92 8.30 27.72
N MET A 170 26.97 7.01 27.35
CA MET A 170 27.24 5.90 28.26
C MET A 170 28.72 5.71 28.58
N MET A 171 29.63 6.24 27.78
CA MET A 171 31.07 6.09 27.99
C MET A 171 31.50 6.88 29.22
#